data_AF-A0A074LJ56-F1
#
_entry.id   AF-A0A074LJ56-F1
#
_cell.length_a   1.000
_cell.length_b   1.000
_cell.length_c   1.000
_cell.angle_alpha   90.00
_cell.angle_beta   90.00
_cell.angle_gamma   90.00
#
_symmetry.space_group_name_H-M   'P 1'
#
loop_
_entity.id
_entity.type
_entity.pdbx_description
1 polymer ?
#
loop_
_entity_poly.entity_id
_entity_poly.type
_entity_poly.pdbx_seq_one_letter_code
_entity_poly.pdbx_strand_id
1 'polypeptide(L)' 'MQPKLTPAEYAELKQLLNIVQDKTKSPGERRIAKAKFERLYNQARKRMASTRSHTVAASL' A
#
# COMPACT_ATOMS: atom_id res chain seq x y z
N MET A 1 -6.97 7.16 -11.90
CA MET A 1 -6.33 7.92 -10.81
C MET A 1 -5.46 6.98 -10.01
N GLN A 2 -4.15 7.20 -9.97
CA GLN A 2 -3.25 6.41 -9.14
C GLN A 2 -3.46 6.77 -7.66
N PRO A 3 -3.34 5.81 -6.72
CA PRO A 3 -3.32 6.12 -5.30
C PRO A 3 -2.21 7.12 -5.02
N LYS A 4 -2.57 8.28 -4.45
CA LYS A 4 -1.61 9.21 -3.85
C LYS A 4 -1.05 8.54 -2.59
N LEU A 5 -0.12 7.63 -2.82
CA LEU A 5 0.78 7.12 -1.79
C LEU A 5 1.63 8.30 -1.33
N THR A 6 1.83 8.42 -0.03
CA THR A 6 2.84 9.37 0.46
C THR A 6 4.23 8.91 0.00
N PRO A 7 5.22 9.80 -0.09
CA PRO A 7 6.60 9.40 -0.43
C PRO A 7 7.13 8.29 0.49
N ALA A 8 6.79 8.34 1.78
CA ALA A 8 7.15 7.31 2.75
C ALA A 8 6.49 5.96 2.44
N GLU A 9 5.20 5.95 2.13
CA GLU A 9 4.46 4.73 1.78
C GLU A 9 4.95 4.11 0.48
N TYR A 10 5.31 4.94 -0.50
CA TYR A 10 5.90 4.48 -1.75
C TYR A 10 7.28 3.84 -1.50
N ALA A 11 8.13 4.47 -0.68
CA ALA A 11 9.43 3.91 -0.31
C ALA A 11 9.28 2.56 0.41
N GLU A 12 8.31 2.45 1.32
CA GLU A 12 8.04 1.23 2.07
C GLU A 12 7.49 0.12 1.17
N LEU A 13 6.54 0.42 0.27
CA LEU A 13 6.06 -0.56 -0.72
C LEU A 13 7.19 -1.06 -1.62
N LYS A 14 8.09 -0.17 -2.05
CA LYS A 14 9.25 -0.53 -2.88
C LYS A 14 10.21 -1.45 -2.13
N GLN A 15 10.50 -1.17 -0.86
CA GLN A 15 11.33 -2.04 -0.03
C GLN A 15 10.68 -3.41 0.18
N LEU A 16 9.38 -3.45 0.49
CA LEU A 16 8.65 -4.71 0.68
C LEU A 16 8.64 -5.54 -0.62
N LEU A 17 8.46 -4.89 -1.77
CA LEU A 17 8.51 -5.56 -3.07
C LEU A 17 9.90 -6.13 -3.36
N ASN A 18 10.97 -5.39 -3.03
CA ASN A 18 12.33 -5.88 -3.16
C ASN A 18 12.55 -7.15 -2.31
N ILE A 19 12.08 -7.17 -1.06
CA ILE A 19 12.19 -8.35 -0.18
C ILE A 19 11.40 -9.54 -0.75
N VAL A 20 10.22 -9.31 -1.33
CA VAL A 20 9.41 -10.36 -1.95
C VAL A 20 10.10 -10.95 -3.19
N GLN A 21 10.79 -10.13 -3.98
CA GLN A 21 11.50 -10.57 -5.20
C GLN A 21 12.89 -11.12 -4.91
N ASP A 22 13.45 -10.84 -3.73
CA ASP A 22 14.76 -11.29 -3.33
C ASP A 22 14.76 -12.82 -3.09
N LYS A 23 15.47 -13.53 -3.97
CA LYS A 23 15.62 -14.99 -3.92
C LYS A 23 16.50 -15.45 -2.75
N THR A 24 17.30 -14.56 -2.16
CA THR A 24 18.15 -14.84 -0.99
C THR A 24 17.35 -14.87 0.32
N LYS A 25 16.14 -14.29 0.34
CA LYS A 25 15.26 -14.28 1.50
C LYS A 25 14.55 -15.61 1.67
N SER A 26 14.32 -15.99 2.92
CA SER A 26 13.55 -17.18 3.23
C SER A 26 12.09 -17.04 2.75
N PRO A 27 11.41 -18.17 2.48
CA PRO A 27 9.98 -18.15 2.16
C PRO A 27 9.14 -17.45 3.24
N GLY A 28 9.54 -17.54 4.51
CA GLY A 28 8.89 -16.87 5.63
C GLY A 28 8.99 -15.34 5.55
N GLU A 29 10.20 -14.82 5.33
CA GLU A 29 10.43 -13.37 5.15
C GLU A 29 9.64 -12.82 3.96
N ARG A 30 9.65 -13.54 2.82
CA ARG A 30 8.86 -13.16 1.64
C ARG A 30 7.35 -13.13 1.92
N ARG A 31 6.82 -14.09 2.68
CA ARG A 31 5.40 -14.08 3.09
C ARG A 31 5.07 -12.90 3.98
N ILE A 32 5.92 -12.60 4.97
CA ILE A 32 5.72 -11.45 5.87
C ILE A 32 5.76 -10.14 5.07
N ALA A 33 6.73 -9.99 4.16
CA ALA A 33 6.83 -8.81 3.32
C ALA A 33 5.62 -8.64 2.38
N LYS A 34 5.13 -9.74 1.78
CA LYS A 34 3.90 -9.72 0.97
C LYS A 34 2.68 -9.31 1.79
N ALA A 35 2.51 -9.85 3.00
CA ALA A 35 1.39 -9.48 3.87
C ALA A 35 1.42 -7.99 4.27
N LYS A 36 2.60 -7.46 4.59
CA LYS A 36 2.79 -6.02 4.85
C LYS A 36 2.48 -5.17 3.61
N PHE A 37 2.93 -5.61 2.44
CA PHE A 37 2.67 -4.93 1.17
C PHE A 37 1.17 -4.83 0.88
N GLU A 38 0.44 -5.94 0.99
CA GLU A 38 -1.01 -5.98 0.75
C GLU A 38 -1.76 -5.08 1.74
N ARG A 39 -1.37 -5.10 3.02
CA ARG A 39 -1.97 -4.25 4.04
C ARG A 39 -1.80 -2.77 3.73
N LEU A 40 -0.57 -2.34 3.40
CA LEU A 40 -0.26 -0.94 3.13
C LEU A 40 -0.92 -0.46 1.84
N TYR A 41 -0.94 -1.29 0.81
CA TYR A 41 -1.64 -1.03 -0.45
C TYR A 41 -3.16 -0.90 -0.25
N ASN A 42 -3.76 -1.78 0.55
CA ASN A 42 -5.19 -1.71 0.87
C ASN A 42 -5.52 -0.47 1.71
N GLN A 43 -4.64 -0.05 2.63
CA GLN A 43 -4.81 1.19 3.40
C GLN A 43 -4.74 2.42 2.49
N ALA A 44 -3.82 2.46 1.53
CA ALA A 44 -3.76 3.52 0.53
C ALA A 44 -5.01 3.56 -0.36
N ARG A 45 -5.50 2.38 -0.80
CA ARG A 45 -6.76 2.27 -1.55
C ARG A 45 -7.98 2.75 -0.76
N LYS A 46 -8.09 2.37 0.52
CA LYS A 46 -9.22 2.79 1.38
C LYS A 46 -9.25 4.31 1.57
N ARG A 47 -8.09 4.96 1.71
CA ARG A 47 -8.03 6.43 1.79
C ARG A 47 -8.59 7.10 0.53
N MET A 48 -8.29 6.59 -0.66
CA MET A 48 -8.89 7.10 -1.89
C MET A 48 -10.41 6.93 -1.92
N ALA A 49 -10.92 5.78 -1.48
CA ALA A 49 -12.34 5.51 -1.45
C ALA A 49 -13.06 6.47 -0.47
N SER A 50 -12.48 6.71 0.70
CA SER A 50 -13.00 7.69 1.68
C SER A 50 -12.96 9.13 1.17
N THR A 51 -11.92 9.55 0.44
CA THR A 51 -11.89 10.90 -0.17
C THR A 51 -13.06 11.10 -1.13
N ARG A 52 -13.49 10.06 -1.84
CA ARG A 52 -14.62 10.15 -2.78
C ARG A 52 -15.98 10.33 -2.08
N SER A 53 -16.18 9.73 -0.91
CA SER A 53 -17.43 9.89 -0.14
C SER A 53 -17.54 11.24 0.56
N HIS A 54 -16.42 11.85 0.96
CA HIS A 54 -16.45 13.11 1.70
C HIS A 54 -16.68 14.35 0.82
N THR A 55 -16.43 14.26 -0.49
CA THR A 55 -16.71 15.37 -1.43
C THR A 55 -18.18 15.49 -1.79
N VAL A 56 -18.95 14.40 -1.77
CA VAL A 56 -20.38 14.44 -2.10
C VAL A 56 -21.23 14.96 -0.94
N ALA A 57 -20.81 14.71 0.30
CA ALA A 57 -21.55 15.12 1.50
C ALA A 57 -21.42 16.62 1.84
N ALA A 58 -20.45 17.34 1.27
CA ALA A 58 -20.20 18.75 1.56
C ALA A 58 -20.77 19.71 0.49
N SER A 59 -21.60 19.22 -0.44
CA SER A 59 -22.20 20.02 -1.53
C SER A 59 -23.73 19.94 -1.57
N LEU A 60 -24.37 19.57 -0.46
CA LEU A 60 -25.82 19.64 -0.22
C LEU A 60 -26.09 20.60 0.94
#